data_AF-A0A0C3B244-F1
#
_entry.id   AF-A0A0C3B244-F1
#
_cell.length_a   1.000
_cell.length_b   1.000
_cell.length_c   1.000
_cell.angle_alpha   90.00
_cell.angle_beta   90.00
_cell.angle_gamma   90.00
#
_symmetry.space_group_name_H-M   'P 1'
#
loop_
_entity.id
_entity.type
_entity.pdbx_description
1 polymer ?
#
loop_
_entity_poly.entity_id
_entity_poly.type
_entity_poly.pdbx_seq_one_letter_code
_entity_poly.pdbx_strand_id
1 'polypeptide(L)'
;DTTVTLPNPKEVALARRWLEAVADADIIKFTVPVGNSQREYLTCTPIATPYTPPGHATRGFVAYDLERDMKVFVKDTWRVDLLGINREGETYKLLREAGVRNIAPYSAAGDIDDHRTVTHLYKDKPWACPTARELVPHHHYRLVLDVIGDSLTQFSSTYEMLRCVLDALECHEDAFNAGVLHHDISVGNILIVNGRGLLIDWDLSKRLNSPIPNDCIRQPTRTGTWQFMSAALVKTREAPHTFVDDLESILYVILWLA
;
A
#
# COMPACT_ATOMS: atom_id res chain seq x y z
N ASP A 1 -9.69 -8.87 16.21
CA ASP A 1 -8.74 -7.75 16.22
C ASP A 1 -8.73 -7.15 17.60
N THR A 2 -7.65 -7.39 18.34
CA THR A 2 -7.46 -6.87 19.71
C THR A 2 -7.12 -5.38 19.72
N THR A 3 -6.69 -4.84 18.58
CA THR A 3 -6.37 -3.42 18.43
C THR A 3 -7.59 -2.54 18.20
N VAL A 4 -8.75 -3.14 17.95
CA VAL A 4 -10.00 -2.46 17.62
C VAL A 4 -10.90 -2.38 18.85
N THR A 5 -11.36 -1.17 19.17
CA THR A 5 -12.21 -0.90 20.34
C THR A 5 -13.34 0.07 19.99
N LEU A 6 -14.34 0.16 20.88
CA LEU A 6 -15.39 1.16 20.75
C LEU A 6 -14.89 2.52 21.26
N PRO A 7 -15.07 3.60 20.49
CA PRO A 7 -14.72 4.94 20.94
C PRO A 7 -15.65 5.42 22.05
N ASN A 8 -15.14 6.28 22.92
CA ASN A 8 -15.96 6.96 23.94
C ASN A 8 -16.80 8.11 23.33
N PRO A 9 -17.80 8.66 24.04
CA PRO A 9 -18.69 9.69 23.47
C PRO A 9 -17.97 10.97 22.98
N LYS A 10 -16.84 11.35 23.58
CA LYS A 10 -16.06 12.52 23.15
C LYS A 10 -15.31 12.22 21.85
N GLU A 11 -14.72 11.03 21.74
CA GLU A 11 -14.08 10.53 20.53
C GLU A 11 -15.08 10.43 19.37
N VAL A 12 -16.28 9.92 19.63
CA VAL A 12 -17.36 9.87 18.63
C VAL A 12 -17.70 11.28 18.11
N ALA A 13 -17.84 12.26 19.00
CA ALA A 13 -18.10 13.64 18.60
C ALA A 13 -16.97 14.24 17.76
N LEU A 14 -15.71 13.95 18.09
CA LEU A 14 -14.53 14.36 17.31
C LEU A 14 -14.54 13.72 15.92
N ALA A 15 -14.74 12.40 15.84
CA ALA A 15 -14.81 11.69 14.56
C ALA A 15 -15.93 12.23 13.67
N ARG A 16 -17.14 12.46 14.21
CA ARG A 16 -18.25 13.05 13.43
C ARG A 16 -17.92 14.44 12.89
N ARG A 17 -17.24 15.25 13.71
CA ARG A 17 -16.85 16.60 13.31
C ARG A 17 -15.78 16.58 12.22
N TRP A 18 -14.74 15.77 12.39
CA TRP A 18 -13.58 15.80 11.51
C TRP A 18 -13.76 14.92 10.29
N LEU A 19 -14.23 13.69 10.43
CA LEU A 19 -14.40 12.74 9.32
C LEU A 19 -15.65 13.01 8.48
N GLU A 20 -16.43 14.05 8.81
CA GLU A 20 -17.69 14.40 8.12
C GLU A 20 -18.65 13.21 8.03
N ALA A 21 -18.61 12.37 9.07
CA ALA A 21 -19.37 11.13 9.11
C ALA A 21 -20.88 11.42 9.20
N VAL A 22 -21.67 10.70 8.42
CA VAL A 22 -23.14 10.74 8.51
C VAL A 22 -23.56 10.32 9.92
N ALA A 23 -24.68 10.85 10.43
CA ALA A 23 -25.12 10.68 11.82
C ALA A 23 -25.21 9.21 12.29
N ASP A 24 -25.45 8.28 11.38
CA ASP A 24 -25.61 6.84 11.65
C ASP A 24 -24.38 6.00 11.27
N ALA A 25 -23.26 6.64 10.89
CA ALA A 25 -22.04 5.91 10.56
C ALA A 25 -21.42 5.28 11.81
N ASP A 26 -21.07 4.00 11.71
CA ASP A 26 -20.30 3.30 12.73
C ASP A 26 -18.90 3.91 12.82
N ILE A 27 -18.52 4.34 14.03
CA ILE A 27 -17.19 4.88 14.31
C ILE A 27 -16.42 3.84 15.10
N ILE A 28 -15.22 3.54 14.63
CA ILE A 28 -14.35 2.53 15.20
C ILE A 28 -13.05 3.19 15.64
N LYS A 29 -12.58 2.83 16.83
CA LYS A 29 -11.26 3.18 17.32
C LYS A 29 -10.32 2.00 17.08
N PHE A 30 -9.12 2.27 16.58
CA PHE A 30 -8.10 1.24 16.40
C PHE A 30 -6.71 1.78 16.66
N THR A 31 -5.74 0.87 16.82
CA THR A 31 -4.34 1.23 17.00
C THR A 31 -3.45 0.76 15.86
N VAL A 32 -2.36 1.50 15.63
CA VAL A 32 -1.29 1.13 14.70
C VAL A 32 0.06 1.17 15.42
N PRO A 33 0.93 0.16 15.25
CA PRO A 33 2.27 0.17 15.85
C PRO A 33 3.13 1.34 15.35
N VAL A 34 3.88 1.95 16.28
CA VAL A 34 4.87 3.00 16.02
C VAL A 34 6.10 2.74 16.89
N GLY A 35 7.11 2.07 16.33
CA GLY A 35 8.28 1.66 17.11
C GLY A 35 7.87 0.71 18.24
N ASN A 36 8.10 1.13 19.49
CA ASN A 36 7.72 0.36 20.69
C ASN A 36 6.39 0.81 21.32
N SER A 37 5.68 1.75 20.69
CA SER A 37 4.36 2.21 21.15
C SER A 37 3.28 1.91 20.12
N GLN A 38 2.04 2.25 20.45
CA GLN A 38 0.92 2.23 19.52
C GLN A 38 0.31 3.63 19.46
N ARG A 39 -0.17 4.03 18.28
CA ARG A 39 -0.95 5.26 18.10
C ARG A 39 -2.40 4.95 17.84
N GLU A 40 -3.29 5.75 18.41
CA GLU A 40 -4.74 5.58 18.33
C GLU A 40 -5.36 6.45 17.22
N TYR A 41 -6.31 5.86 16.49
CA TYR A 41 -6.99 6.51 15.40
C TYR A 41 -8.49 6.22 15.46
N LEU A 42 -9.28 7.15 14.93
CA LEU A 42 -10.72 6.99 14.71
C LEU A 42 -10.99 6.90 13.22
N THR A 43 -11.83 5.96 12.79
CA THR A 43 -12.27 5.86 11.40
C THR A 43 -13.77 5.60 11.32
N CYS A 44 -14.32 5.87 10.15
CA CYS A 44 -15.64 5.44 9.74
C CYS A 44 -15.54 4.35 8.66
N THR A 45 -16.63 4.09 7.95
CA THR A 45 -16.73 3.17 6.81
C THR A 45 -15.56 3.30 5.82
N PRO A 46 -14.98 2.20 5.33
CA PRO A 46 -13.88 2.25 4.39
C PRO A 46 -14.25 2.88 3.05
N ILE A 47 -13.31 3.64 2.48
CA ILE A 47 -13.46 4.37 1.21
C ILE A 47 -12.98 3.51 0.04
N ALA A 48 -11.91 2.73 0.26
CA ALA A 48 -11.41 1.75 -0.69
C ALA A 48 -11.66 0.34 -0.15
N THR A 49 -12.39 -0.48 -0.91
CA THR A 49 -12.59 -1.90 -0.62
C THR A 49 -12.12 -2.74 -1.82
N PRO A 50 -11.55 -3.93 -1.59
CA PRO A 50 -11.04 -4.75 -2.68
C PRO A 50 -12.21 -5.34 -3.46
N TYR A 51 -12.11 -5.33 -4.79
CA TYR A 51 -13.12 -5.86 -5.71
C TYR A 51 -13.24 -7.40 -5.67
N THR A 52 -12.22 -8.12 -5.20
CA THR A 52 -12.16 -9.59 -5.25
C THR A 52 -11.97 -10.25 -3.88
N PRO A 53 -12.72 -11.33 -3.55
CA PRO A 53 -12.56 -12.08 -2.31
C PRO A 53 -11.18 -12.71 -2.06
N PRO A 54 -10.47 -13.28 -3.06
CA PRO A 54 -9.07 -13.70 -2.88
C PRO A 54 -8.11 -12.53 -3.11
N GLY A 55 -7.15 -12.33 -2.20
CA GLY A 55 -6.09 -11.33 -2.31
C GLY A 55 -5.62 -10.82 -0.94
N HIS A 56 -4.91 -9.70 -0.94
CA HIS A 56 -4.42 -9.02 0.28
C HIS A 56 -5.54 -8.40 1.13
N ALA A 57 -6.80 -8.50 0.68
CA ALA A 57 -7.98 -7.93 1.35
C ALA A 57 -7.80 -6.45 1.75
N THR A 58 -7.02 -5.70 0.96
CA THR A 58 -6.60 -4.33 1.25
C THR A 58 -7.79 -3.39 1.35
N ARG A 59 -7.88 -2.67 2.46
CA ARG A 59 -8.88 -1.63 2.72
C ARG A 59 -8.17 -0.31 2.96
N GLY A 60 -8.72 0.75 2.39
CA GLY A 60 -8.24 2.12 2.60
C GLY A 60 -9.31 2.96 3.26
N PHE A 61 -8.95 3.75 4.27
CA PHE A 61 -9.88 4.64 4.93
C PHE A 61 -9.22 5.91 5.43
N VAL A 62 -9.98 7.01 5.46
CA VAL A 62 -9.57 8.23 6.12
C VAL A 62 -9.82 8.06 7.61
N ALA A 63 -8.76 8.27 8.39
CA ALA A 63 -8.81 8.23 9.85
C ALA A 63 -8.41 9.58 10.44
N TYR A 64 -8.78 9.78 11.70
CA TYR A 64 -8.39 10.93 12.49
C TYR A 64 -7.39 10.48 13.56
N ASP A 65 -6.19 11.07 13.53
CA ASP A 65 -5.11 10.84 14.47
C ASP A 65 -5.39 11.63 15.77
N LEU A 66 -5.64 10.90 16.86
CA LEU A 66 -6.01 11.48 18.15
C LEU A 66 -4.87 12.25 18.83
N GLU A 67 -3.62 11.91 18.53
CA GLU A 67 -2.45 12.55 19.13
C GLU A 67 -2.07 13.82 18.38
N ARG A 68 -2.21 13.82 17.05
CA ARG A 68 -1.72 14.88 16.17
C ARG A 68 -2.80 15.85 15.68
N ASP A 69 -4.07 15.58 15.99
CA ASP A 69 -5.21 16.41 15.58
C ASP A 69 -5.26 16.66 14.07
N MET A 70 -5.12 15.58 13.27
CA MET A 70 -5.13 15.67 11.82
C MET A 70 -5.77 14.46 11.15
N LYS A 71 -6.28 14.65 9.93
CA LYS A 71 -6.74 13.54 9.08
C LYS A 71 -5.53 12.85 8.44
N VAL A 72 -5.61 11.53 8.35
CA VAL A 72 -4.60 10.67 7.74
C VAL A 72 -5.29 9.61 6.87
N PHE A 73 -4.57 9.02 5.94
CA PHE A 73 -5.01 7.84 5.22
C PHE A 73 -4.41 6.59 5.85
N VAL A 74 -5.25 5.59 6.11
CA VAL A 74 -4.82 4.30 6.65
C VAL A 74 -5.08 3.21 5.62
N LYS A 75 -4.02 2.48 5.30
CA LYS A 75 -4.04 1.28 4.48
C LYS A 75 -3.96 0.08 5.42
N ASP A 76 -4.99 -0.75 5.38
CA ASP A 76 -5.14 -1.97 6.17
C ASP A 76 -5.09 -3.16 5.20
N THR A 77 -4.13 -4.06 5.37
CA THR A 77 -3.80 -5.09 4.37
C THR A 77 -3.31 -6.38 5.01
N TRP A 78 -3.54 -7.50 4.36
CA TRP A 78 -2.92 -8.78 4.70
C TRP A 78 -1.69 -8.96 3.81
N ARG A 79 -0.52 -8.58 4.32
CA ARG A 79 0.74 -8.74 3.58
C ARG A 79 1.20 -10.20 3.59
N VAL A 80 1.96 -10.62 2.59
CA VAL A 80 2.64 -11.93 2.60
C VAL A 80 3.71 -11.93 3.71
N ASP A 81 3.70 -12.95 4.55
CA ASP A 81 4.58 -13.10 5.70
C ASP A 81 5.67 -14.15 5.45
N LEU A 82 6.49 -13.89 4.44
CA LEU A 82 7.63 -14.73 4.06
C LEU A 82 8.95 -14.00 4.32
N LEU A 83 9.99 -14.78 4.63
CA LEU A 83 11.35 -14.27 4.77
C LEU A 83 11.78 -13.58 3.46
N GLY A 84 12.28 -12.35 3.59
CA GLY A 84 12.76 -11.56 2.45
C GLY A 84 11.70 -10.70 1.75
N ILE A 85 10.42 -10.84 2.11
CA ILE A 85 9.40 -9.85 1.76
C ILE A 85 9.50 -8.70 2.76
N ASN A 86 9.77 -7.49 2.25
CA ASN A 86 9.89 -6.29 3.09
C ASN A 86 8.49 -5.78 3.44
N ARG A 87 8.36 -5.22 4.65
CA ARG A 87 7.16 -4.47 5.04
C ARG A 87 7.17 -3.11 4.34
N GLU A 88 6.03 -2.66 3.84
CA GLU A 88 5.92 -1.39 3.10
C GLU A 88 6.48 -0.20 3.89
N GLY A 89 6.18 -0.12 5.19
CA GLY A 89 6.71 0.93 6.07
C GLY A 89 8.23 0.95 6.18
N GLU A 90 8.91 -0.20 6.05
CA GLU A 90 10.38 -0.25 6.01
C GLU A 90 10.92 0.27 4.66
N THR A 91 10.16 0.09 3.58
CA THR A 91 10.48 0.72 2.28
C THR A 91 10.30 2.23 2.38
N TYR A 92 9.18 2.72 2.90
CA TYR A 92 9.00 4.16 3.12
C TYR A 92 10.08 4.78 4.01
N LYS A 93 10.50 4.07 5.07
CA LYS A 93 11.61 4.48 5.94
C LYS A 93 12.90 4.67 5.14
N LEU A 94 13.27 3.66 4.35
CA LEU A 94 14.46 3.67 3.51
C LEU A 94 14.43 4.84 2.51
N LEU A 95 13.30 5.02 1.80
CA LEU A 95 13.16 6.08 0.80
C LEU A 95 13.22 7.48 1.43
N ARG A 96 12.62 7.65 2.61
CA ARG A 96 12.72 8.91 3.38
C ARG A 96 14.16 9.21 3.79
N GLU A 97 14.86 8.22 4.34
CA GLU A 97 16.26 8.36 4.76
C GLU A 97 17.20 8.66 3.58
N ALA A 98 16.89 8.15 2.40
CA ALA A 98 17.60 8.44 1.15
C ALA A 98 17.24 9.80 0.52
N GLY A 99 16.25 10.53 1.06
CA GLY A 99 15.85 11.85 0.56
C GLY A 99 15.07 11.82 -0.76
N VAL A 100 14.38 10.71 -1.05
CA VAL A 100 13.59 10.52 -2.27
C VAL A 100 12.45 11.56 -2.33
N ARG A 101 12.33 12.24 -3.46
CA ARG A 101 11.29 13.26 -3.68
C ARG A 101 9.94 12.60 -3.98
N ASN A 102 8.86 13.34 -3.73
CA ASN A 102 7.49 12.98 -4.13
C ASN A 102 7.00 11.59 -3.63
N ILE A 103 7.54 11.10 -2.51
CA ILE A 103 6.95 10.00 -1.74
C ILE A 103 5.88 10.54 -0.80
N ALA A 104 4.82 9.76 -0.56
CA ALA A 104 3.87 10.11 0.47
C ALA A 104 4.52 10.12 1.88
N PRO A 105 4.25 11.15 2.71
CA PRO A 105 4.69 11.13 4.09
C PRO A 105 3.95 10.03 4.85
N TYR A 106 4.68 9.12 5.50
CA TYR A 106 4.12 8.12 6.41
C TYR A 106 4.48 8.42 7.88
N SER A 107 3.68 7.90 8.82
CA SER A 107 3.93 8.15 10.26
C SER A 107 3.78 6.98 11.21
N ALA A 108 3.14 5.91 10.76
CA ALA A 108 2.97 4.69 11.52
C ALA A 108 2.86 3.52 10.55
N ALA A 109 3.47 2.40 10.90
CA ALA A 109 3.34 1.20 10.11
C ALA A 109 3.73 -0.02 10.94
N GLY A 110 2.97 -1.11 10.84
CA GLY A 110 3.30 -2.30 11.61
C GLY A 110 2.35 -3.47 11.41
N ASP A 111 2.88 -4.64 11.75
CA ASP A 111 2.12 -5.87 11.85
C ASP A 111 1.21 -5.83 13.09
N ILE A 112 -0.02 -6.32 12.94
CA ILE A 112 -0.99 -6.43 14.03
C ILE A 112 -0.79 -7.78 14.73
N ASP A 113 -0.23 -7.77 15.94
CA ASP A 113 0.12 -8.91 16.81
C ASP A 113 -0.30 -10.32 16.30
N ASP A 114 -1.30 -10.94 16.92
CA ASP A 114 -1.68 -12.35 16.68
C ASP A 114 -2.52 -12.55 15.39
N HIS A 115 -2.58 -11.54 14.51
CA HIS A 115 -3.39 -11.59 13.30
C HIS A 115 -2.63 -12.23 12.12
N ARG A 116 -2.44 -13.54 12.21
CA ARG A 116 -1.73 -14.34 11.19
C ARG A 116 -2.60 -15.47 10.65
N THR A 117 -2.51 -15.70 9.34
CA THR A 117 -3.15 -16.86 8.72
C THR A 117 -2.31 -18.12 8.96
N VAL A 118 -2.97 -19.23 9.27
CA VAL A 118 -2.31 -20.54 9.48
C VAL A 118 -2.64 -21.56 8.39
N THR A 119 -3.41 -21.19 7.37
CA THR A 119 -3.90 -22.11 6.33
C THR A 119 -2.79 -22.88 5.62
N HIS A 120 -1.64 -22.24 5.40
CA HIS A 120 -0.44 -22.86 4.81
C HIS A 120 0.08 -24.08 5.60
N LEU A 121 -0.14 -24.14 6.92
CA LEU A 121 0.26 -25.26 7.78
C LEU A 121 -0.60 -26.52 7.59
N TYR A 122 -1.77 -26.38 6.97
CA TYR A 122 -2.73 -27.46 6.80
C TYR A 122 -2.81 -27.98 5.37
N LYS A 123 -1.98 -27.46 4.45
CA LYS A 123 -2.02 -27.81 3.01
C LYS A 123 -1.86 -29.31 2.74
N ASP A 124 -1.08 -30.00 3.59
CA ASP A 124 -0.73 -31.42 3.43
C ASP A 124 -1.61 -32.35 4.30
N LYS A 125 -2.70 -31.85 4.89
CA LYS A 125 -3.58 -32.68 5.73
C LYS A 125 -4.45 -33.61 4.85
N PRO A 126 -4.78 -34.83 5.32
CA PRO A 126 -5.56 -35.79 4.54
C PRO A 126 -6.94 -35.29 4.10
N TRP A 127 -7.52 -34.36 4.85
CA TRP A 127 -8.81 -33.74 4.58
C TRP A 127 -8.73 -32.47 3.72
N ALA A 128 -7.52 -31.96 3.45
CA ALA A 128 -7.34 -30.74 2.68
C ALA A 128 -7.49 -31.02 1.19
N CYS A 129 -8.26 -30.17 0.49
CA CYS A 129 -8.34 -30.25 -0.96
C CYS A 129 -6.97 -29.93 -1.59
N PRO A 130 -6.50 -30.72 -2.57
CA PRO A 130 -5.29 -30.39 -3.32
C PRO A 130 -5.42 -29.01 -3.95
N THR A 131 -4.41 -28.17 -3.76
CA THR A 131 -4.34 -26.84 -4.35
C THR A 131 -3.18 -26.76 -5.34
N ALA A 132 -3.44 -26.27 -6.54
CA ALA A 132 -2.40 -26.09 -7.57
C ALA A 132 -1.50 -24.87 -7.29
N ARG A 133 -1.86 -24.03 -6.33
CA ARG A 133 -1.13 -22.83 -5.93
C ARG A 133 -0.52 -23.04 -4.56
N GLU A 134 0.67 -22.49 -4.37
CA GLU A 134 1.31 -22.44 -3.06
C GLU A 134 0.50 -21.55 -2.12
N LEU A 135 0.16 -22.08 -0.94
CA LEU A 135 -0.49 -21.32 0.12
C LEU A 135 0.58 -20.64 0.96
N VAL A 136 0.57 -19.32 0.99
CA VAL A 136 1.53 -18.51 1.75
C VAL A 136 0.91 -17.92 3.02
N PRO A 137 1.68 -17.81 4.11
CA PRO A 137 1.26 -17.08 5.30
C PRO A 137 1.03 -15.61 4.97
N HIS A 138 0.03 -15.02 5.62
CA HIS A 138 -0.21 -13.59 5.62
C HIS A 138 -0.29 -13.07 7.06
N HIS A 139 0.20 -11.85 7.27
CA HIS A 139 0.09 -11.11 8.52
C HIS A 139 -0.69 -9.82 8.23
N HIS A 140 -1.72 -9.56 9.03
CA HIS A 140 -2.43 -8.29 9.03
C HIS A 140 -1.47 -7.14 9.36
N TYR A 141 -1.50 -6.10 8.54
CA TYR A 141 -0.57 -4.99 8.55
C TYR A 141 -1.33 -3.68 8.33
N ARG A 142 -0.90 -2.62 9.01
CA ARG A 142 -1.42 -1.27 8.79
C ARG A 142 -0.29 -0.31 8.45
N LEU A 143 -0.55 0.59 7.51
CA LEU A 143 0.30 1.72 7.14
C LEU A 143 -0.52 3.00 7.22
N VAL A 144 0.05 4.04 7.82
CA VAL A 144 -0.56 5.37 7.93
C VAL A 144 0.24 6.37 7.11
N LEU A 145 -0.43 6.99 6.14
CA LEU A 145 0.07 8.09 5.32
C LEU A 145 -0.54 9.39 5.83
N ASP A 146 0.30 10.38 6.12
CA ASP A 146 -0.07 11.73 6.59
C ASP A 146 -0.53 12.61 5.42
N VAL A 147 -1.21 12.01 4.44
CA VAL A 147 -1.70 12.68 3.24
C VAL A 147 -3.00 12.04 2.76
N ILE A 148 -3.91 12.88 2.30
CA ILE A 148 -5.13 12.48 1.60
C ILE A 148 -5.09 13.23 0.27
N GLY A 149 -5.03 12.48 -0.82
CA GLY A 149 -4.95 13.02 -2.17
C GLY A 149 -6.06 12.47 -3.04
N ASP A 150 -6.25 13.11 -4.18
CA ASP A 150 -7.19 12.69 -5.20
C ASP A 150 -6.57 11.61 -6.09
N SER A 151 -7.40 10.69 -6.58
CA SER A 151 -7.00 9.78 -7.67
C SER A 151 -6.46 10.57 -8.86
N LEU A 152 -5.41 10.08 -9.51
CA LEU A 152 -4.88 10.69 -10.74
C LEU A 152 -5.95 10.85 -11.82
N THR A 153 -7.01 10.03 -11.83
CA THR A 153 -8.15 10.17 -12.76
C THR A 153 -8.98 11.44 -12.58
N GLN A 154 -8.82 12.15 -11.48
CA GLN A 154 -9.59 13.36 -11.14
C GLN A 154 -8.84 14.64 -11.52
N PHE A 155 -7.80 14.55 -12.37
CA PHE A 155 -7.04 15.70 -12.83
C PHE A 155 -7.95 16.79 -13.43
N SER A 156 -7.64 18.04 -13.12
CA SER A 156 -8.34 19.24 -13.61
C SER A 156 -7.90 19.65 -15.02
N SER A 157 -6.69 19.25 -15.44
CA SER A 157 -6.15 19.53 -16.76
C SER A 157 -5.08 18.53 -17.16
N THR A 158 -4.85 18.37 -18.47
CA THR A 158 -3.72 17.56 -18.98
C THR A 158 -2.37 18.04 -18.46
N TYR A 159 -2.23 19.34 -18.19
CA TYR A 159 -1.02 19.90 -17.56
C TYR A 159 -0.80 19.35 -16.16
N GLU A 160 -1.83 19.36 -15.31
CA GLU A 160 -1.76 18.79 -13.95
C GLU A 160 -1.46 17.29 -14.00
N MET A 161 -2.14 16.56 -14.90
CA MET A 161 -1.90 15.13 -15.09
C MET A 161 -0.43 14.86 -15.46
N LEU A 162 0.11 15.54 -16.48
CA LEU A 162 1.52 15.36 -16.89
C LEU A 162 2.50 15.78 -15.79
N ARG A 163 2.18 16.82 -15.02
CA ARG A 163 3.01 17.25 -13.87
C ARG A 163 3.04 16.19 -12.77
N CYS A 164 1.90 15.58 -12.46
CA CYS A 164 1.83 14.51 -11.46
C CYS A 164 2.57 13.24 -11.91
N VAL A 165 2.44 12.87 -13.19
CA VAL A 165 3.20 11.74 -13.75
C VAL A 165 4.70 12.03 -13.74
N LEU A 166 5.12 13.26 -14.05
CA LEU A 166 6.52 13.66 -13.95
C LEU A 166 7.04 13.60 -12.50
N ASP A 167 6.24 14.05 -11.52
CA ASP A 167 6.62 13.94 -10.10
C ASP A 167 6.78 12.47 -9.67
N ALA A 168 5.92 11.57 -10.15
CA ALA A 168 6.03 10.13 -9.91
C ALA A 168 7.26 9.51 -10.59
N LEU A 169 7.62 9.96 -11.79
CA LEU A 169 8.84 9.54 -12.48
C LEU A 169 10.10 9.99 -11.73
N GLU A 170 10.13 11.24 -11.25
CA GLU A 170 11.24 11.75 -10.41
C GLU A 170 11.36 10.95 -9.10
N CYS A 171 10.24 10.59 -8.48
CA CYS A 171 10.20 9.71 -7.30
C CYS A 171 10.79 8.33 -7.60
N HIS A 172 10.38 7.73 -8.73
CA HIS A 172 10.85 6.42 -9.17
C HIS A 172 12.35 6.40 -9.47
N GLU A 173 12.87 7.42 -10.14
CA GLU A 173 14.31 7.57 -10.40
C GLU A 173 15.11 7.67 -9.09
N ASP A 174 14.69 8.53 -8.17
CA ASP A 174 15.32 8.68 -6.86
C ASP A 174 15.26 7.35 -6.06
N ALA A 175 14.12 6.65 -6.07
CA ALA A 175 13.94 5.36 -5.41
C ALA A 175 14.84 4.26 -6.00
N PHE A 176 14.98 4.23 -7.34
CA PHE A 176 15.88 3.31 -8.02
C PHE A 176 17.33 3.56 -7.61
N ASN A 177 17.75 4.83 -7.53
CA ASN A 177 19.07 5.21 -7.04
C ASN A 177 19.29 4.82 -5.56
N ALA A 178 18.22 4.80 -4.76
CA ALA A 178 18.22 4.26 -3.40
C ALA A 178 18.17 2.71 -3.34
N GLY A 179 18.16 2.02 -4.48
CA GLY A 179 18.16 0.57 -4.58
C GLY A 179 16.77 -0.07 -4.44
N VAL A 180 15.70 0.63 -4.80
CA VAL A 180 14.30 0.15 -4.74
C VAL A 180 13.64 0.28 -6.10
N LEU A 181 13.04 -0.80 -6.61
CA LEU A 181 12.10 -0.77 -7.75
C LEU A 181 10.66 -0.82 -7.25
N HIS A 182 9.74 -0.15 -7.96
CA HIS A 182 8.35 -0.01 -7.51
C HIS A 182 7.51 -1.25 -7.83
N HIS A 183 7.62 -1.76 -9.06
CA HIS A 183 6.94 -2.96 -9.59
C HIS A 183 5.43 -2.86 -9.82
N ASP A 184 4.76 -1.84 -9.31
CA ASP A 184 3.32 -1.65 -9.51
C ASP A 184 2.95 -0.20 -9.82
N ILE A 185 3.63 0.43 -10.78
CA ILE A 185 3.23 1.78 -11.21
C ILE A 185 1.89 1.68 -11.95
N SER A 186 0.90 2.43 -11.47
CA SER A 186 -0.45 2.48 -12.04
C SER A 186 -1.11 3.83 -11.77
N VAL A 187 -2.21 4.11 -12.46
CA VAL A 187 -3.03 5.32 -12.21
C VAL A 187 -3.52 5.39 -10.77
N GLY A 188 -3.81 4.23 -10.15
CA GLY A 188 -4.27 4.16 -8.76
C GLY A 188 -3.18 4.42 -7.72
N ASN A 189 -1.91 4.33 -8.12
CA ASN A 189 -0.76 4.46 -7.23
C ASN A 189 -0.07 5.83 -7.34
N ILE A 190 -0.69 6.78 -8.06
CA ILE A 190 -0.25 8.17 -8.14
C ILE A 190 -1.38 9.05 -7.60
N LEU A 191 -1.11 9.78 -6.51
CA LEU A 191 -2.06 10.72 -5.93
C LEU A 191 -1.79 12.14 -6.42
N ILE A 192 -2.86 12.92 -6.62
CA ILE A 192 -2.80 14.36 -6.83
C ILE A 192 -2.94 15.04 -5.46
N VAL A 193 -1.96 15.87 -5.10
CA VAL A 193 -1.95 16.66 -3.88
C VAL A 193 -1.46 18.06 -4.20
N ASN A 194 -2.35 19.06 -4.08
CA ASN A 194 -2.03 20.46 -4.39
C ASN A 194 -1.44 20.64 -5.81
N GLY A 195 -1.97 19.92 -6.81
CA GLY A 195 -1.49 19.96 -8.19
C GLY A 195 -0.14 19.29 -8.45
N ARG A 196 0.34 18.48 -7.50
CA ARG A 196 1.59 17.70 -7.57
C ARG A 196 1.31 16.21 -7.41
N GLY A 197 2.18 15.38 -7.97
CA GLY A 197 2.07 13.92 -7.91
C GLY A 197 2.81 13.35 -6.70
N LEU A 198 2.20 12.39 -6.01
CA LEU A 198 2.88 11.54 -5.02
C LEU A 198 2.75 10.07 -5.43
N LEU A 199 3.88 9.35 -5.45
CA LEU A 199 3.90 7.91 -5.72
C LEU A 199 3.69 7.14 -4.40
N ILE A 200 2.68 6.26 -4.39
CA ILE A 200 2.26 5.46 -3.24
C ILE A 200 2.26 3.96 -3.59
N ASP A 201 1.92 3.13 -2.61
CA ASP A 201 1.77 1.68 -2.74
C ASP A 201 3.07 0.93 -3.07
N TRP A 202 3.98 0.90 -2.09
CA TRP A 202 5.28 0.23 -2.20
C TRP A 202 5.23 -1.23 -1.71
N ASP A 203 4.05 -1.82 -1.54
CA ASP A 203 3.88 -3.20 -1.03
C ASP A 203 4.53 -4.25 -1.94
N LEU A 204 4.54 -3.98 -3.26
CA LEU A 204 5.11 -4.86 -4.28
C LEU A 204 6.57 -4.51 -4.63
N SER A 205 7.12 -3.49 -3.98
CA SER A 205 8.47 -3.00 -4.25
C SER A 205 9.55 -4.04 -3.96
N LYS A 206 10.65 -3.92 -4.68
CA LYS A 206 11.79 -4.83 -4.54
C LYS A 206 13.08 -4.07 -4.25
N ARG A 207 13.77 -4.50 -3.20
CA ARG A 207 15.12 -4.02 -2.86
C ARG A 207 16.15 -4.73 -3.74
N LEU A 208 16.95 -3.95 -4.48
CA LEU A 208 17.98 -4.45 -5.39
C LEU A 208 19.21 -4.99 -4.65
N ASN A 209 19.54 -4.39 -3.50
CA ASN A 209 20.70 -4.76 -2.68
C ASN A 209 20.35 -5.68 -1.51
N SER A 210 19.29 -6.50 -1.65
CA SER A 210 18.91 -7.43 -0.58
C SER A 210 20.00 -8.50 -0.39
N PRO A 211 20.48 -8.74 0.83
CA PRO A 211 21.44 -9.81 1.10
C PRO A 211 20.83 -11.21 0.94
N ILE A 212 19.51 -11.29 0.82
CA ILE A 212 18.78 -12.54 0.60
C ILE A 212 18.76 -12.82 -0.91
N PRO A 213 19.20 -14.01 -1.37
CA PRO A 213 19.24 -14.35 -2.79
C PRO A 213 17.86 -14.19 -3.45
N ASN A 214 17.84 -13.64 -4.67
CA ASN A 214 16.62 -13.40 -5.45
C ASN A 214 15.75 -14.66 -5.65
N ASP A 215 16.34 -15.85 -5.63
CA ASP A 215 15.61 -17.12 -5.77
C ASP A 215 14.85 -17.53 -4.50
N CYS A 216 15.18 -16.96 -3.34
CA CYS A 216 14.46 -17.19 -2.09
C CYS A 216 13.26 -16.24 -1.91
N ILE A 217 13.20 -15.15 -2.68
CA ILE A 217 12.21 -14.07 -2.56
C ILE A 217 11.31 -14.07 -3.80
N ARG A 218 10.47 -15.10 -3.94
CA ARG A 218 9.45 -15.10 -4.99
C ARG A 218 8.11 -14.84 -4.34
N GLN A 219 7.50 -13.69 -4.66
CA GLN A 219 6.05 -13.63 -4.58
C GLN A 219 5.53 -14.71 -5.56
N PRO A 220 4.76 -15.73 -5.11
CA PRO A 220 4.44 -16.92 -5.91
C PRO A 220 3.65 -16.61 -7.20
N THR A 221 3.08 -15.42 -7.26
CA THR A 221 2.20 -14.93 -8.32
C THR A 221 2.81 -13.71 -8.99
N ARG A 222 2.62 -13.59 -10.32
CA ARG A 222 2.90 -12.36 -11.05
C ARG A 222 2.10 -11.23 -10.41
N THR A 223 2.79 -10.23 -9.88
CA THR A 223 2.19 -9.10 -9.18
C THR A 223 2.19 -7.86 -10.05
N GLY A 224 1.38 -6.88 -9.66
CA GLY A 224 1.19 -5.64 -10.40
C GLY A 224 -0.14 -5.57 -11.17
N THR A 225 -0.51 -4.35 -11.52
CA THR A 225 -1.75 -4.02 -12.23
C THR A 225 -1.60 -4.35 -13.72
N TRP A 226 -2.31 -5.38 -14.19
CA TRP A 226 -2.07 -5.98 -15.51
C TRP A 226 -2.18 -5.01 -16.70
N GLN A 227 -3.02 -3.96 -16.59
CA GLN A 227 -3.19 -2.94 -17.63
C GLN A 227 -1.94 -2.08 -17.84
N PHE A 228 -1.08 -1.97 -16.83
CA PHE A 228 0.13 -1.15 -16.85
C PHE A 228 1.40 -2.01 -16.92
N MET A 229 1.27 -3.33 -16.93
CA MET A 229 2.42 -4.23 -16.97
C MET A 229 3.13 -4.19 -18.32
N SER A 230 4.47 -4.16 -18.29
CA SER A 230 5.29 -4.15 -19.50
C SER A 230 5.02 -5.35 -20.41
N ALA A 231 5.20 -5.17 -21.72
CA ALA A 231 5.02 -6.24 -22.69
C ALA A 231 5.94 -7.43 -22.43
N ALA A 232 7.15 -7.19 -21.91
CA ALA A 232 8.11 -8.24 -21.54
C ALA A 232 7.56 -9.13 -20.41
N LEU A 233 7.05 -8.52 -19.33
CA LEU A 233 6.46 -9.22 -18.19
C LEU A 233 5.14 -9.92 -18.53
N VAL A 234 4.38 -9.36 -19.47
CA VAL A 234 3.17 -10.00 -19.98
C VAL A 234 3.50 -11.26 -20.79
N LYS A 235 4.49 -11.17 -21.70
CA LYS A 235 4.88 -12.28 -22.60
C LYS A 235 5.64 -13.39 -21.89
N THR A 236 6.50 -13.04 -20.94
CA THR A 236 7.40 -14.00 -20.29
C THR A 236 7.20 -13.93 -18.78
N ARG A 237 6.54 -14.95 -18.23
CA ARG A 237 6.19 -15.03 -16.80
C ARG A 237 7.41 -14.96 -15.87
N GLU A 238 8.56 -15.43 -16.32
CA GLU A 238 9.80 -15.50 -15.53
C GLU A 238 10.76 -14.34 -15.82
N ALA A 239 10.35 -13.37 -16.65
CA ALA A 239 11.19 -12.23 -16.95
C ALA A 239 11.46 -11.42 -15.66
N PRO A 240 12.71 -10.99 -15.42
CA PRO A 240 13.00 -10.12 -14.31
C PRO A 240 12.31 -8.77 -14.54
N HIS A 241 11.63 -8.26 -13.52
CA HIS A 241 11.17 -6.87 -13.52
C HIS A 241 12.38 -5.95 -13.35
N THR A 242 12.53 -4.99 -14.26
CA THR A 242 13.63 -4.03 -14.30
C THR A 242 13.13 -2.60 -14.23
N PHE A 243 14.06 -1.66 -14.09
CA PHE A 243 13.77 -0.22 -14.18
C PHE A 243 13.00 0.17 -15.46
N VAL A 244 13.30 -0.49 -16.59
CA VAL A 244 12.66 -0.20 -17.89
C VAL A 244 11.19 -0.62 -17.89
N ASP A 245 10.83 -1.67 -17.14
CA ASP A 245 9.45 -2.15 -17.05
C ASP A 245 8.57 -1.17 -16.27
N ASP A 246 9.10 -0.57 -15.19
CA ASP A 246 8.44 0.53 -14.48
C ASP A 246 8.28 1.77 -15.39
N LEU A 247 9.27 2.10 -16.24
CA LEU A 247 9.14 3.18 -17.23
C LEU A 247 8.07 2.89 -18.29
N GLU A 248 7.96 1.64 -18.76
CA GLU A 248 6.89 1.25 -19.68
C GLU A 248 5.52 1.38 -19.01
N SER A 249 5.45 1.11 -17.71
CA SER A 249 4.24 1.30 -16.91
C SER A 249 3.84 2.78 -16.83
N ILE A 250 4.81 3.70 -16.68
CA ILE A 250 4.57 5.16 -16.74
C ILE A 250 4.00 5.58 -18.11
N LEU A 251 4.52 5.02 -19.21
CA LEU A 251 3.97 5.26 -20.55
C LEU A 251 2.50 4.81 -20.62
N TYR A 252 2.19 3.61 -20.09
CA TYR A 252 0.82 3.12 -20.07
C TYR A 252 -0.11 3.94 -19.18
N VAL A 253 0.38 4.53 -18.08
CA VAL A 253 -0.40 5.49 -17.28
C VAL A 253 -0.83 6.68 -18.13
N ILE A 254 0.09 7.28 -18.90
CA ILE A 254 -0.21 8.41 -19.78
C ILE A 254 -1.22 8.00 -20.85
N LEU A 255 -1.00 6.87 -21.51
CA LEU A 255 -1.88 6.38 -22.59
C LEU A 255 -3.28 6.02 -22.10
N TRP A 256 -3.40 5.54 -20.87
CA TRP A 256 -4.69 5.18 -20.27
C TRP A 256 -5.54 6.42 -19.93
N LEU A 257 -4.89 7.54 -19.59
CA LEU A 257 -5.55 8.81 -19.23
C LEU A 257 -5.82 9.73 -20.44
N ALA A 258 -5.24 9.41 -21.61
CA ALA A 258 -5.36 10.16 -22.85
C ALA A 258 -6.69 9.91 -23.57
#